data_AF-A0A514WYR2-F1
#
_entry.id   AF-A0A514WYR2-F1
#
_cell.length_a   1.000
_cell.length_b   1.000
_cell.length_c   1.000
_cell.angle_alpha   90.00
_cell.angle_beta   90.00
_cell.angle_gamma   90.00
#
_symmetry.space_group_name_H-M   'P 1'
#
loop_
_entity.id
_entity.type
_entity.pdbx_description
1 polymer ?
#
loop_
_entity_poly.entity_id
_entity_poly.type
_entity_poly.pdbx_seq_one_letter_code
_entity_poly.pdbx_strand_id
1 'polypeptide(L)'
;MRQPDIFEFLNVHHFLQQMYAYRKFAEKNFSYQMWAEEMGIKDRSYLRQVVMGKRGVNAEMIERFLLNMKLNELEQQYFHILNEYSTTTTNELRDELGKKLIGLIKQKETL
;
A
#
# COMPACT_ATOMS: atom_id res chain seq x y z
N MET A 1 -15.36 8.19 7.33
CA MET A 1 -13.91 7.98 7.16
C MET A 1 -13.53 8.44 5.76
N ARG A 2 -12.39 9.13 5.57
CA ARG A 2 -11.92 9.55 4.24
C ARG A 2 -11.10 8.45 3.58
N GLN A 3 -11.05 8.44 2.24
CA GLN A 3 -10.15 7.56 1.51
C GLN A 3 -8.70 7.89 1.88
N PRO A 4 -7.88 6.90 2.27
CA PRO A 4 -6.48 7.13 2.59
C PRO A 4 -5.69 7.54 1.36
N ASP A 5 -4.85 8.54 1.54
CA ASP A 5 -3.97 9.08 0.52
C ASP A 5 -2.57 8.48 0.71
N ILE A 6 -2.09 7.71 -0.26
CA ILE A 6 -0.83 6.94 -0.11
C ILE A 6 0.37 7.82 0.23
N PHE A 7 0.36 9.07 -0.22
CA PHE A 7 1.44 10.04 -0.01
C PHE A 7 1.56 10.51 1.45
N GLU A 8 0.58 10.20 2.30
CA GLU A 8 0.60 10.50 3.75
C GLU A 8 1.31 9.41 4.58
N PHE A 9 1.83 8.36 3.94
CA PHE A 9 2.38 7.20 4.63
C PHE A 9 3.88 7.01 4.39
N LEU A 10 4.57 6.60 5.45
CA LEU A 10 5.98 6.13 5.44
C LEU A 10 6.11 4.63 5.74
N ASN A 11 4.99 3.92 5.83
CA ASN A 11 4.95 2.47 5.98
C ASN A 11 3.81 1.88 5.14
N VAL A 12 4.13 0.90 4.29
CA VAL A 12 3.17 0.28 3.36
C VAL A 12 2.06 -0.46 4.11
N HIS A 13 2.38 -1.15 5.21
CA HIS A 13 1.38 -1.88 5.98
C HIS A 13 0.41 -0.94 6.69
N HIS A 14 0.89 0.21 7.16
CA HIS A 14 0.02 1.24 7.71
C HIS A 14 -0.97 1.77 6.66
N PHE A 15 -0.52 2.04 5.44
CA PHE A 15 -1.40 2.42 4.33
C PHE A 15 -2.47 1.34 4.06
N LEU A 16 -2.05 0.08 3.94
CA LEU A 16 -2.97 -1.05 3.71
C LEU A 16 -4.01 -1.20 4.83
N GLN A 17 -3.64 -0.95 6.09
CA GLN A 17 -4.54 -0.98 7.23
C GLN A 17 -5.58 0.14 7.17
N GLN A 18 -5.16 1.37 6.85
CA GLN A 18 -6.08 2.48 6.68
C GLN A 18 -7.01 2.24 5.49
N MET A 19 -6.50 1.66 4.39
CA MET A 19 -7.31 1.31 3.22
C MET A 19 -8.36 0.27 3.57
N TYR A 20 -7.99 -0.78 4.30
CA TYR A 20 -8.94 -1.77 4.80
C TYR A 20 -10.02 -1.14 5.69
N ALA A 21 -9.62 -0.29 6.63
CA ALA A 21 -10.55 0.37 7.55
C ALA A 21 -11.52 1.30 6.82
N TYR A 22 -11.03 2.08 5.85
CA TYR A 22 -11.85 2.92 5.00
C TYR A 22 -12.88 2.12 4.22
N ARG A 23 -12.45 1.08 3.49
CA ARG A 23 -13.35 0.22 2.72
C ARG A 23 -14.35 -0.50 3.64
N LYS A 24 -13.91 -0.97 4.82
CA LYS A 24 -14.77 -1.60 5.81
C LYS A 24 -15.85 -0.65 6.34
N PHE A 25 -15.54 0.64 6.42
CA PHE A 25 -16.49 1.68 6.81
C PHE A 25 -17.44 2.04 5.66
N ALA A 26 -16.92 2.16 4.43
CA ALA A 26 -17.67 2.64 3.27
C ALA A 26 -18.55 1.56 2.61
N GLU A 27 -18.14 0.29 2.67
CA GLU A 27 -18.77 -0.82 1.97
C GLU A 27 -19.37 -1.83 2.97
N LYS A 28 -20.71 -1.94 2.98
CA LYS A 28 -21.49 -2.69 3.98
C LYS A 28 -21.02 -4.14 4.22
N ASN A 29 -20.57 -4.83 3.18
CA ASN A 29 -20.18 -6.25 3.23
C ASN A 29 -18.67 -6.48 3.10
N PHE A 30 -17.86 -5.43 3.12
CA PHE A 30 -16.44 -5.56 2.89
C PHE A 30 -15.76 -6.35 4.02
N SER A 31 -14.82 -7.20 3.63
CA SER A 31 -14.09 -8.09 4.54
C SER A 31 -12.78 -8.53 3.89
N TYR A 32 -11.86 -9.12 4.67
CA TYR A 32 -10.66 -9.74 4.11
C TYR A 32 -10.97 -10.85 3.10
N GLN A 33 -12.11 -11.54 3.22
CA GLN A 33 -12.53 -12.54 2.24
C GLN A 33 -12.88 -11.87 0.91
N MET A 34 -13.77 -10.87 0.95
CA MET A 34 -14.19 -10.13 -0.23
C MET A 34 -12.99 -9.45 -0.92
N TRP A 35 -12.08 -8.85 -0.15
CA TRP A 35 -10.91 -8.21 -0.73
C TRP A 35 -9.94 -9.21 -1.36
N ALA A 36 -9.77 -10.38 -0.74
CA ALA A 36 -8.95 -11.44 -1.32
C ALA A 36 -9.54 -11.95 -2.64
N GLU A 37 -10.86 -12.12 -2.72
CA GLU A 37 -11.57 -12.50 -3.94
C GLU A 37 -11.39 -11.47 -5.06
N GLU A 38 -11.55 -10.18 -4.78
CA GLU A 38 -11.30 -9.09 -5.73
C GLU A 38 -9.86 -9.13 -6.26
N MET A 39 -8.89 -9.35 -5.36
CA MET A 39 -7.47 -9.43 -5.70
C MET A 39 -7.05 -10.75 -6.35
N GLY A 40 -7.97 -11.71 -6.51
CA GLY A 40 -7.67 -13.06 -6.99
C GLY A 40 -6.72 -13.84 -6.07
N ILE A 41 -6.73 -13.54 -4.77
CA ILE A 41 -5.96 -14.20 -3.71
C ILE A 41 -6.83 -15.30 -3.11
N LYS A 42 -6.30 -16.53 -3.07
CA LYS A 42 -7.03 -17.69 -2.54
C LYS A 42 -7.20 -17.65 -1.01
N ASP A 43 -6.22 -17.11 -0.28
CA ASP A 43 -6.19 -17.15 1.18
C ASP A 43 -6.40 -15.76 1.80
N ARG A 44 -7.59 -15.53 2.38
CA ARG A 44 -7.90 -14.32 3.15
C ARG A 44 -6.98 -14.11 4.36
N SER A 45 -6.46 -15.20 4.94
CA SER A 45 -5.59 -15.14 6.12
C SER A 45 -4.22 -14.62 5.72
N TYR A 46 -3.73 -15.05 4.55
CA TYR A 46 -2.52 -14.49 3.94
C TYR A 46 -2.68 -12.99 3.67
N LEU A 47 -3.77 -12.56 3.01
CA LEU A 47 -4.02 -11.12 2.80
C LEU A 47 -4.05 -10.35 4.13
N ARG A 48 -4.76 -10.87 5.14
CA ARG A 48 -4.79 -10.26 6.48
C ARG A 48 -3.40 -10.17 7.10
N GLN A 49 -2.57 -11.19 6.97
CA GLN A 49 -1.19 -11.15 7.49
C GLN A 49 -0.34 -10.10 6.78
N VAL A 50 -0.49 -9.94 5.46
CA VAL A 50 0.17 -8.87 4.69
C VAL A 50 -0.30 -7.50 5.17
N VAL A 51 -1.60 -7.28 5.29
CA VAL A 51 -2.14 -5.98 5.79
C VAL A 51 -1.67 -5.69 7.21
N MET A 52 -1.57 -6.71 8.07
CA MET A 52 -1.10 -6.57 9.46
C MET A 52 0.42 -6.48 9.60
N GLY A 53 1.19 -6.50 8.51
CA GLY A 53 2.66 -6.46 8.55
C GLY A 53 3.32 -7.73 9.11
N LYS A 54 2.57 -8.84 9.21
CA LYS A 54 3.10 -10.15 9.61
C LYS A 54 3.75 -10.90 8.45
N ARG A 55 3.48 -10.47 7.22
CA ARG A 55 4.10 -10.93 5.97
C ARG A 55 4.45 -9.68 5.15
N GLY A 56 5.57 -9.71 4.45
CA GLY A 56 5.96 -8.63 3.54
C GLY A 56 5.07 -8.56 2.29
N VAL A 57 5.11 -7.43 1.60
CA VAL A 57 4.48 -7.25 0.28
C VAL A 57 5.49 -7.63 -0.79
N ASN A 58 5.37 -8.84 -1.34
CA ASN A 58 6.23 -9.31 -2.44
C ASN A 58 5.78 -8.73 -3.79
N ALA A 59 6.55 -8.97 -4.85
CA ALA A 59 6.26 -8.46 -6.20
C ALA A 59 4.84 -8.81 -6.68
N GLU A 60 4.41 -10.07 -6.50
CA GLU A 60 3.06 -10.52 -6.86
C GLU A 60 1.98 -9.72 -6.10
N MET A 61 2.16 -9.50 -4.80
CA MET A 61 1.22 -8.72 -4.00
C MET A 61 1.20 -7.25 -4.41
N ILE A 62 2.34 -6.66 -4.78
CA ILE A 62 2.40 -5.29 -5.30
C ILE A 62 1.52 -5.21 -6.54
N GLU A 63 1.75 -6.05 -7.56
CA GLU A 63 0.97 -6.05 -8.80
C GLU A 63 -0.53 -6.19 -8.53
N ARG A 64 -0.93 -7.12 -7.65
CA ARG A 64 -2.33 -7.30 -7.26
C ARG A 64 -2.91 -6.05 -6.61
N PHE A 65 -2.16 -5.38 -5.73
CA PHE A 65 -2.61 -4.13 -5.10
C PHE A 65 -2.75 -3.00 -6.11
N LEU A 66 -1.76 -2.80 -6.99
CA LEU A 66 -1.79 -1.73 -7.99
C LEU A 66 -2.98 -1.88 -8.94
N LEU A 67 -3.25 -3.12 -9.41
CA LEU A 67 -4.39 -3.41 -10.29
C LEU A 67 -5.74 -3.18 -9.60
N ASN A 68 -5.88 -3.55 -8.32
CA ASN A 68 -7.16 -3.49 -7.62
C ASN A 68 -7.48 -2.11 -7.02
N MET A 69 -6.47 -1.36 -6.59
CA MET A 69 -6.66 -0.05 -5.97
C MET A 69 -6.83 1.08 -6.98
N LYS A 70 -6.63 0.81 -8.27
CA LYS A 70 -6.73 1.81 -9.36
C LYS A 70 -5.84 3.03 -9.13
N LEU A 71 -4.65 2.79 -8.62
CA LEU A 71 -3.66 3.84 -8.37
C LEU A 71 -3.22 4.47 -9.70
N ASN A 72 -3.07 5.79 -9.74
CA ASN A 72 -2.46 6.48 -10.86
C ASN A 72 -0.94 6.20 -10.92
N GLU A 73 -0.28 6.62 -12.00
CA GLU A 73 1.15 6.34 -12.20
C GLU A 73 2.03 6.82 -11.04
N LEU A 74 1.78 8.01 -10.51
CA LEU A 74 2.55 8.59 -9.41
C LEU A 74 2.34 7.81 -8.11
N GLU A 75 1.10 7.41 -7.82
CA GLU A 75 0.74 6.57 -6.68
C GLU A 75 1.36 5.18 -6.77
N GLN A 76 1.41 4.58 -7.97
CA GLN A 76 2.06 3.29 -8.20
C GLN A 76 3.56 3.38 -7.90
N GLN A 77 4.24 4.40 -8.44
CA GLN A 77 5.65 4.65 -8.16
C GLN A 77 5.90 4.86 -6.66
N TYR A 78 5.04 5.63 -6.00
CA TYR A 78 5.13 5.84 -4.55
C TYR A 78 4.94 4.52 -3.79
N PHE A 79 3.97 3.69 -4.16
CA PHE A 79 3.72 2.40 -3.51
C PHE A 79 4.95 1.47 -3.57
N HIS A 80 5.59 1.38 -4.74
CA HIS A 80 6.81 0.59 -4.90
C HIS A 80 7.93 1.03 -3.96
N ILE A 81 8.24 2.33 -3.96
CA ILE A 81 9.31 2.90 -3.14
C ILE A 81 8.94 2.80 -1.66
N LEU A 82 7.67 3.00 -1.30
CA LEU A 82 7.17 2.88 0.06
C LEU A 82 7.37 1.47 0.62
N ASN A 83 7.10 0.43 -0.19
CA ASN A 83 7.32 -0.96 0.22
C ASN A 83 8.81 -1.24 0.48
N GLU A 84 9.68 -0.79 -0.41
CA GLU A 84 11.14 -0.95 -0.24
C GLU A 84 11.64 -0.17 1.00
N TYR A 85 11.18 1.07 1.17
CA TYR A 85 11.49 1.91 2.32
C TYR A 85 11.03 1.27 3.64
N SER A 86 9.87 0.60 3.62
CA SER A 86 9.31 -0.09 4.80
C SER A 86 10.08 -1.34 5.22
N THR A 87 10.89 -1.91 4.34
CA THR A 87 11.51 -3.24 4.53
C THR A 87 13.04 -3.20 4.55
N THR A 88 13.66 -2.17 3.97
CA THR A 88 15.12 -2.02 3.96
C THR A 88 15.71 -1.92 5.37
N THR A 89 16.87 -2.56 5.57
CA THR A 89 17.64 -2.55 6.82
C THR A 89 18.88 -1.67 6.75
N THR A 90 19.23 -1.15 5.58
CA THR A 90 20.41 -0.31 5.34
C THR A 90 20.02 1.16 5.44
N ASN A 91 20.73 1.93 6.28
CA ASN A 91 20.42 3.35 6.50
C ASN A 91 20.64 4.18 5.23
N GLU A 92 21.71 3.89 4.48
CA GLU A 92 22.05 4.57 3.24
C GLU A 92 20.92 4.43 2.20
N LEU A 93 20.43 3.21 2.00
CA LEU A 93 19.33 2.94 1.09
C LEU A 93 18.01 3.56 1.61
N ARG A 94 17.78 3.53 2.93
CA ARG A 94 16.60 4.18 3.54
C ARG A 94 16.59 5.68 3.26
N ASP A 95 17.73 6.35 3.40
CA ASP A 95 17.86 7.79 3.13
C ASP A 95 17.62 8.11 1.64
N GLU A 96 18.14 7.29 0.73
CA GLU A 96 17.90 7.44 -0.70
C GLU A 96 16.42 7.27 -1.07
N LEU A 97 15.77 6.23 -0.54
CA LEU A 97 14.35 5.97 -0.76
C LEU A 97 13.48 7.10 -0.16
N GLY A 98 13.82 7.60 1.03
CA GLY A 98 13.14 8.73 1.66
C GLY A 98 13.18 10.00 0.80
N LYS A 99 14.32 10.30 0.18
CA LYS A 99 14.43 11.42 -0.78
C LYS A 99 13.53 11.22 -1.99
N LYS A 100 13.44 9.99 -2.53
CA LYS A 100 12.54 9.67 -3.65
C LYS A 100 11.07 9.87 -3.27
N LEU A 101 10.65 9.41 -2.08
CA LEU A 101 9.28 9.62 -1.57
C LEU A 101 8.94 11.11 -1.49
N ILE A 102 9.82 11.92 -0.89
CA ILE A 102 9.62 13.38 -0.81
C ILE A 102 9.54 14.02 -2.21
N GLY A 103 10.36 13.56 -3.16
CA GLY A 103 10.30 14.01 -4.55
C GLY A 103 8.94 13.78 -5.20
N LEU A 104 8.36 12.59 -5.00
CA LEU A 104 7.04 12.24 -5.52
C LEU A 104 5.90 13.05 -4.85
N ILE A 105 6.01 13.31 -3.54
CA ILE A 105 5.05 14.18 -2.82
C ILE A 105 5.03 15.58 -3.44
N LYS A 106 6.20 16.17 -3.71
CA LYS A 106 6.28 17.51 -4.35
C LYS A 106 5.73 17.51 -5.78
N GLN A 107 5.94 16.44 -6.54
CA GLN A 107 5.39 16.32 -7.89
C GLN A 107 3.86 16.32 -7.86
N LYS A 108 3.25 15.60 -6.91
CA LYS A 108 1.79 15.59 -6.71
C LYS A 108 1.23 16.99 -6.45
N GLU A 109 1.91 17.80 -5.64
CA GLU A 109 1.48 19.17 -5.31
C GLU A 109 1.55 20.16 -6.48
N THR A 110 2.25 19.79 -7.56
CA THR A 110 2.44 20.63 -8.75
C THR A 110 1.41 20.33 -9.86
N LEU A 111 0.61 19.27 -9.71
CA LEU A 111 -0.46 18.85 -10.62
C LEU A 111 -1.81 19.43 -10.19
#